data_AF-A0A669BZJ6-F1
#
_entry.id   AF-A0A669BZJ6-F1
#
_cell.length_a   1.000
_cell.length_b   1.000
_cell.length_c   1.000
_cell.angle_alpha   90.00
_cell.angle_beta   90.00
_cell.angle_gamma   90.00
#
_symmetry.space_group_name_H-M   'P 1'
#
loop_
_entity.id
_entity.type
_entity.pdbx_description
1 polymer ?
#
loop_
_entity_poly.entity_id
_entity_poly.type
_entity_poly.pdbx_seq_one_letter_code
_entity_poly.pdbx_strand_id
1 'polypeptide(L)'
;MEQAAMAMGDVSKKASTRNLAVERKNLLTVCRFSVKTLLEKYTAEPIDDSSEEFVNFAAILEHILSHRFKGSSSWFDGQRSYWDYIRLACAKIPNSCISSIESMENISTSRAKGRAWMRVALMEKRLSEYIATALRDSRTTKRFYAEGAIMLREEATVLTGMLIGLGAIDFSFCLKGEALDGKSPAVIDYTPYLKFTQSYDYLSDDDDQQSVDSSASDDSVPEHPYIPLVTDEESWSTKCRKMEQRFKIVNAQKGYLEELVRLRESQLKNTETENKRLKARLEELQTQSQQEKRELEAIVLELQEQLTSLIPCDSNHLAKNLSIPLINQWPTLEPFDSQEDVKLFRRFATGSMATLSHCCNYFCSCNNRYVAEPNNIPVCA
;
A
#
# COMPACT_ATOMS: atom_id res chain seq x y z
N MET A 1 23.20 -19.90 38.30
CA MET A 1 23.17 -19.10 37.05
C MET A 1 22.07 -19.53 36.07
N GLU A 2 21.66 -20.80 36.01
CA GLU A 2 20.59 -21.26 35.09
C GLU A 2 19.18 -20.73 35.40
N GLN A 3 18.79 -20.56 36.67
CA GLN A 3 17.43 -20.11 37.01
C GLN A 3 17.16 -18.64 36.63
N ALA A 4 18.18 -17.77 36.67
CA ALA A 4 18.06 -16.37 36.24
C ALA A 4 17.96 -16.24 34.71
N ALA A 5 18.60 -17.14 33.96
CA ALA A 5 18.51 -17.20 32.50
C ALA A 5 17.13 -17.68 32.03
N MET A 6 16.53 -18.67 32.72
CA MET A 6 15.16 -19.11 32.42
C MET A 6 14.11 -18.02 32.72
N ALA A 7 14.25 -17.28 33.82
CA ALA A 7 13.34 -16.19 34.16
C ALA A 7 13.40 -15.00 33.18
N MET A 8 14.60 -14.61 32.72
CA MET A 8 14.75 -13.55 31.71
C MET A 8 14.26 -13.97 30.32
N GLY A 9 14.46 -15.25 29.95
CA GLY A 9 13.92 -15.81 28.71
C GLY A 9 12.38 -15.82 28.69
N ASP A 10 11.75 -16.06 29.83
CA ASP A 10 10.30 -16.10 29.96
C ASP A 10 9.67 -14.68 29.96
N VAL A 11 10.31 -13.70 30.58
CA VAL A 11 9.91 -12.28 30.54
C VAL A 11 10.06 -11.68 29.14
N SER A 12 11.15 -11.99 28.44
CA SER A 12 11.38 -11.54 27.06
C SER A 12 10.38 -12.15 26.06
N LYS A 13 10.07 -13.45 26.19
CA LYS A 13 9.01 -14.13 25.40
C LYS A 13 7.62 -13.57 25.68
N LYS A 14 7.30 -13.26 26.96
CA LYS A 14 6.04 -12.62 27.35
C LYS A 14 5.92 -11.18 26.83
N ALA A 15 7.01 -10.41 26.82
CA ALA A 15 7.04 -9.07 26.22
C ALA A 15 6.87 -9.12 24.69
N SER A 16 7.57 -10.04 24.02
CA SER A 16 7.43 -10.28 22.58
C SER A 16 6.01 -10.68 22.18
N THR A 17 5.37 -11.56 22.96
CA THR A 17 3.99 -12.02 22.71
C THR A 17 2.97 -10.90 22.94
N ARG A 18 3.17 -10.05 23.96
CA ARG A 18 2.35 -8.85 24.18
C ARG A 18 2.48 -7.85 23.03
N ASN A 19 3.70 -7.59 22.55
CA ASN A 19 3.93 -6.70 21.42
C ASN A 19 3.21 -7.20 20.16
N LEU A 20 3.27 -8.51 19.88
CA LEU A 20 2.54 -9.12 18.76
C LEU A 20 1.02 -8.99 18.91
N ALA A 21 0.48 -9.14 20.12
CA ALA A 21 -0.95 -8.96 20.36
C ALA A 21 -1.40 -7.50 20.15
N VAL A 22 -0.57 -6.54 20.55
CA VAL A 22 -0.81 -5.11 20.32
C VAL A 22 -0.75 -4.79 18.83
N GLU A 23 0.26 -5.26 18.11
CA GLU A 23 0.40 -5.07 16.67
C GLU A 23 -0.83 -5.57 15.90
N ARG A 24 -1.30 -6.80 16.18
CA ARG A 24 -2.53 -7.34 15.58
C ARG A 24 -3.74 -6.46 15.85
N LYS A 25 -3.93 -6.07 17.12
CA LYS A 25 -5.06 -5.22 17.53
C LYS A 25 -5.00 -3.85 16.84
N ASN A 26 -3.81 -3.26 16.71
CA ASN A 26 -3.62 -1.98 16.05
C ASN A 26 -3.96 -2.08 14.56
N LEU A 27 -3.43 -3.08 13.84
CA LEU A 27 -3.73 -3.29 12.41
C LEU A 27 -5.22 -3.48 12.15
N LEU A 28 -5.91 -4.28 12.96
CA LEU A 28 -7.37 -4.48 12.81
C LEU A 28 -8.16 -3.22 13.18
N THR A 29 -7.67 -2.42 14.12
CA THR A 29 -8.31 -1.18 14.52
C THR A 29 -8.21 -0.13 13.42
N VAL A 30 -7.03 0.05 12.83
CA VAL A 30 -6.88 0.97 11.69
C VAL A 30 -7.61 0.47 10.45
N CYS A 31 -7.67 -0.86 10.22
CA CYS A 31 -8.49 -1.43 9.16
C CYS A 31 -9.98 -1.12 9.36
N ARG A 32 -10.49 -1.24 10.60
CA ARG A 32 -11.87 -0.88 10.91
C ARG A 32 -12.16 0.59 10.60
N PHE A 33 -11.28 1.50 11.03
CA PHE A 33 -11.46 2.92 10.76
C PHE A 33 -11.35 3.23 9.27
N SER A 34 -10.40 2.63 8.57
CA SER A 34 -10.22 2.77 7.12
C SER A 34 -11.46 2.33 6.34
N VAL A 35 -12.02 1.16 6.66
CA VAL A 35 -13.29 0.68 6.06
C VAL A 35 -14.42 1.65 6.37
N LYS A 36 -14.52 2.14 7.62
CA LYS A 36 -15.54 3.12 8.00
C LYS A 36 -15.40 4.41 7.18
N THR A 37 -14.20 4.95 7.03
CA THR A 37 -13.93 6.15 6.23
C THR A 37 -14.32 5.94 4.77
N LEU A 38 -13.99 4.78 4.17
CA LEU A 38 -14.43 4.44 2.81
C LEU A 38 -15.96 4.38 2.71
N LEU A 39 -16.64 3.85 3.72
CA LEU A 39 -18.10 3.79 3.79
C LEU A 39 -18.76 5.14 4.06
N GLU A 40 -18.07 6.10 4.67
CA GLU A 40 -18.58 7.47 4.85
C GLU A 40 -18.36 8.32 3.60
N LYS A 41 -17.30 8.04 2.84
CA LYS A 41 -16.93 8.76 1.63
C LYS A 41 -17.57 8.24 0.34
N TYR A 42 -18.18 7.05 0.32
CA TYR A 42 -18.80 6.61 -0.94
C TYR A 42 -19.93 7.57 -1.30
N THR A 43 -19.78 8.19 -2.46
CA THR A 43 -20.77 9.12 -3.03
C THR A 43 -21.38 8.46 -4.26
N ALA A 44 -22.06 9.23 -5.11
CA ALA A 44 -22.52 8.72 -6.40
C ALA A 44 -21.36 8.33 -7.33
N GLU A 45 -20.15 8.86 -7.11
CA GLU A 45 -18.97 8.58 -7.92
C GLU A 45 -18.17 7.38 -7.38
N PRO A 46 -17.65 6.51 -8.26
CA PRO A 46 -16.86 5.36 -7.85
C PRO A 46 -15.50 5.77 -7.28
N ILE A 47 -15.01 5.02 -6.30
CA ILE A 47 -13.67 5.22 -5.71
C ILE A 47 -12.61 4.64 -6.66
N ASP A 48 -11.59 5.42 -6.99
CA ASP A 48 -10.50 5.05 -7.90
C ASP A 48 -9.11 5.00 -7.22
N ASP A 49 -8.06 4.76 -8.01
CA ASP A 49 -6.67 4.63 -7.53
C ASP A 49 -6.07 5.96 -7.01
N SER A 50 -6.74 7.10 -7.20
CA SER A 50 -6.28 8.41 -6.71
C SER A 50 -6.75 8.73 -5.29
N SER A 51 -7.75 8.00 -4.77
CA SER A 51 -8.26 8.21 -3.40
C SER A 51 -7.22 7.83 -2.35
N GLU A 52 -6.82 8.81 -1.54
CA GLU A 52 -5.90 8.59 -0.41
C GLU A 52 -6.47 7.59 0.61
N GLU A 53 -7.79 7.59 0.80
CA GLU A 53 -8.48 6.63 1.68
C GLU A 53 -8.32 5.19 1.17
N PHE A 54 -8.50 4.99 -0.14
CA PHE A 54 -8.30 3.68 -0.75
C PHE A 54 -6.83 3.27 -0.71
N VAL A 55 -5.90 4.16 -1.06
CA VAL A 55 -4.46 3.89 -1.03
C VAL A 55 -4.05 3.42 0.37
N ASN A 56 -4.52 4.11 1.41
CA ASN A 56 -4.23 3.74 2.79
C ASN A 56 -4.92 2.43 3.20
N PHE A 57 -6.18 2.20 2.80
CA PHE A 57 -6.88 0.92 3.01
C PHE A 57 -6.12 -0.25 2.39
N ALA A 58 -5.71 -0.11 1.13
CA ALA A 58 -4.97 -1.13 0.40
C ALA A 58 -3.64 -1.46 1.10
N ALA A 59 -2.95 -0.43 1.61
CA ALA A 59 -1.75 -0.60 2.40
C ALA A 59 -2.02 -1.37 3.71
N ILE A 60 -3.05 -0.98 4.47
CA ILE A 60 -3.44 -1.67 5.71
C ILE A 60 -3.78 -3.13 5.43
N LEU A 61 -4.54 -3.42 4.37
CA LEU A 61 -4.90 -4.78 4.01
C LEU A 61 -3.69 -5.61 3.57
N GLU A 62 -2.77 -5.02 2.79
CA GLU A 62 -1.50 -5.68 2.42
C GLU A 62 -0.68 -6.04 3.67
N HIS A 63 -0.60 -5.14 4.67
CA HIS A 63 0.08 -5.42 5.94
C HIS A 63 -0.59 -6.55 6.72
N ILE A 64 -1.92 -6.57 6.79
CA ILE A 64 -2.68 -7.63 7.46
C ILE A 64 -2.45 -8.99 6.79
N LEU A 65 -2.54 -9.04 5.46
CA LEU A 65 -2.32 -10.25 4.66
C LEU A 65 -0.85 -10.68 4.66
N SER A 66 0.08 -9.76 4.93
CA SER A 66 1.51 -10.07 5.03
C SER A 66 1.97 -10.33 6.47
N HIS A 67 1.10 -10.12 7.46
CA HIS A 67 1.46 -10.21 8.87
C HIS A 67 1.91 -11.63 9.22
N ARG A 68 3.20 -11.77 9.55
CA ARG A 68 3.87 -13.05 9.87
C ARG A 68 3.77 -14.08 8.74
N PHE A 69 3.77 -13.59 7.50
CA PHE A 69 3.90 -14.44 6.32
C PHE A 69 5.27 -15.15 6.33
N LYS A 70 5.30 -16.44 6.04
CA LYS A 70 6.53 -17.23 5.91
C LYS A 70 7.17 -16.84 4.58
N GLY A 71 8.23 -16.04 4.64
CA GLY A 71 9.00 -15.65 3.46
C GLY A 71 9.56 -16.87 2.72
N SER A 72 9.89 -16.68 1.44
CA SER A 72 10.63 -17.69 0.67
C SER A 72 11.98 -17.93 1.35
N SER A 73 12.25 -19.18 1.77
CA SER A 73 13.55 -19.60 2.32
C SER A 73 14.61 -19.86 1.23
N SER A 74 14.31 -19.55 -0.03
CA SER A 74 15.18 -19.84 -1.17
C SER A 74 15.56 -18.56 -1.91
N TRP A 75 16.86 -18.33 -2.07
CA TRP A 75 17.43 -17.22 -2.85
C TRP A 75 16.86 -17.17 -4.29
N PHE A 76 16.50 -18.32 -4.87
CA PHE A 76 16.09 -18.46 -6.27
C PHE A 76 14.57 -18.49 -6.49
N ASP A 77 13.77 -18.70 -5.45
CA ASP A 77 12.31 -18.71 -5.57
C ASP A 77 11.85 -17.30 -5.24
N GLY A 78 11.46 -16.54 -6.28
CA GLY A 78 11.07 -15.13 -6.20
C GLY A 78 10.21 -14.84 -4.97
N GLN A 79 10.40 -13.65 -4.36
CA GLN A 79 9.82 -13.30 -3.06
C GLN A 79 8.32 -13.63 -2.99
N ARG A 80 7.98 -14.76 -2.37
CA ARG A 80 6.61 -15.20 -2.14
C ARG A 80 5.86 -14.13 -1.37
N SER A 81 4.61 -13.89 -1.73
CA SER A 81 3.75 -12.91 -1.08
C SER A 81 2.39 -13.50 -0.74
N TYR A 82 1.55 -12.72 -0.06
CA TYR A 82 0.16 -13.12 0.23
C TYR A 82 -0.62 -13.53 -1.02
N TRP A 83 -0.23 -13.06 -2.21
CA TRP A 83 -0.80 -13.50 -3.48
C TRP A 83 -0.68 -15.01 -3.69
N ASP A 84 0.48 -15.61 -3.39
CA ASP A 84 0.70 -17.05 -3.56
C ASP A 84 -0.22 -17.88 -2.67
N TYR A 85 -0.53 -17.36 -1.49
CA TYR A 85 -1.51 -17.93 -0.58
C TYR A 85 -2.93 -17.83 -1.16
N ILE A 86 -3.36 -16.64 -1.58
CA ILE A 86 -4.69 -16.41 -2.14
C ILE A 86 -4.91 -17.27 -3.39
N ARG A 87 -3.96 -17.26 -4.32
CA ARG A 87 -3.98 -18.07 -5.54
C ARG A 87 -4.24 -19.54 -5.26
N LEU A 88 -3.59 -20.11 -4.25
CA LEU A 88 -3.75 -21.52 -3.89
C LEU A 88 -5.05 -21.79 -3.12
N ALA A 89 -5.35 -20.98 -2.10
CA ALA A 89 -6.49 -21.19 -1.22
C ALA A 89 -7.84 -20.90 -1.90
N CYS A 90 -7.85 -20.03 -2.91
CA CYS A 90 -9.04 -19.59 -3.62
C CYS A 90 -9.19 -20.19 -5.03
N ALA A 91 -8.34 -21.14 -5.42
CA ALA A 91 -8.35 -21.73 -6.77
C ALA A 91 -9.69 -22.35 -7.19
N LYS A 92 -10.54 -22.70 -6.21
CA LYS A 92 -11.85 -23.34 -6.43
C LYS A 92 -13.03 -22.35 -6.48
N ILE A 93 -12.77 -21.06 -6.32
CA ILE A 93 -13.82 -20.05 -6.40
C ILE A 93 -14.28 -19.93 -7.86
N PRO A 94 -15.57 -20.16 -8.17
CA PRO A 94 -16.08 -20.08 -9.53
C PRO A 94 -15.99 -18.64 -10.06
N ASN A 95 -15.70 -18.52 -11.35
CA ASN A 95 -15.53 -17.23 -12.04
C ASN A 95 -14.59 -16.29 -11.29
N SER A 96 -13.49 -16.82 -10.75
CA SER A 96 -12.52 -16.00 -10.04
C SER A 96 -11.58 -15.27 -11.00
N CYS A 97 -11.12 -14.10 -10.60
CA CYS A 97 -10.15 -13.32 -11.37
C CYS A 97 -8.72 -13.87 -11.31
N ILE A 98 -8.48 -14.99 -10.61
CA ILE A 98 -7.13 -15.52 -10.32
C ILE A 98 -6.37 -15.81 -11.61
N SER A 99 -6.97 -16.55 -12.54
CA SER A 99 -6.34 -16.92 -13.81
C SER A 99 -6.06 -15.69 -14.68
N SER A 100 -6.96 -14.71 -14.68
CA SER A 100 -6.77 -13.44 -15.39
C SER A 100 -5.55 -12.70 -14.83
N ILE A 101 -5.44 -12.55 -13.50
CA ILE A 101 -4.27 -11.92 -12.85
C ILE A 101 -2.99 -12.72 -13.09
N GLU A 102 -3.04 -14.06 -13.11
CA GLU A 102 -1.88 -14.89 -13.41
C GLU A 102 -1.34 -14.65 -14.82
N SER A 103 -2.22 -14.42 -15.79
CA SER A 103 -1.89 -14.21 -17.20
C SER A 103 -1.40 -12.81 -17.58
N MET A 104 -1.43 -11.84 -16.64
CA MET A 104 -1.00 -10.47 -16.91
C MET A 104 0.52 -10.38 -17.16
N GLU A 105 0.92 -10.05 -18.39
CA GLU A 105 2.34 -9.93 -18.78
C GLU A 105 3.02 -8.68 -18.22
N ASN A 106 2.26 -7.59 -18.01
CA ASN A 106 2.77 -6.33 -17.47
C ASN A 106 3.01 -6.35 -15.95
N ILE A 107 2.62 -7.43 -15.26
CA ILE A 107 2.69 -7.58 -13.80
C ILE A 107 3.36 -8.91 -13.47
N SER A 108 4.68 -8.90 -13.32
CA SER A 108 5.46 -10.13 -13.18
C SER A 108 5.66 -10.59 -11.72
N THR A 109 5.70 -9.67 -10.75
CA THR A 109 6.02 -10.02 -9.35
C THR A 109 4.80 -10.51 -8.57
N SER A 110 5.01 -11.45 -7.62
CA SER A 110 3.94 -11.97 -6.76
C SER A 110 3.21 -10.85 -6.00
N ARG A 111 3.96 -9.88 -5.45
CA ARG A 111 3.38 -8.72 -4.75
C ARG A 111 2.52 -7.86 -5.66
N ALA A 112 3.00 -7.58 -6.87
CA ALA A 112 2.27 -6.78 -7.85
C ALA A 112 0.95 -7.47 -8.28
N LYS A 113 0.98 -8.80 -8.45
CA LYS A 113 -0.22 -9.61 -8.69
C LYS A 113 -1.19 -9.57 -7.49
N GLY A 114 -0.69 -9.59 -6.26
CA GLY A 114 -1.50 -9.40 -5.05
C GLY A 114 -2.24 -8.06 -5.03
N ARG A 115 -1.55 -6.97 -5.40
CA ARG A 115 -2.14 -5.62 -5.50
C ARG A 115 -3.17 -5.50 -6.61
N ALA A 116 -2.93 -6.16 -7.74
CA ALA A 116 -3.89 -6.23 -8.84
C ALA A 116 -5.14 -7.04 -8.45
N TRP A 117 -4.94 -8.20 -7.81
CA TRP A 117 -6.04 -9.02 -7.32
C TRP A 117 -6.92 -8.26 -6.32
N MET A 118 -6.33 -7.53 -5.37
CA MET A 118 -7.11 -6.76 -4.40
C MET A 118 -8.06 -5.77 -5.08
N ARG A 119 -7.57 -5.06 -6.10
CA ARG A 119 -8.36 -4.12 -6.91
C ARG A 119 -9.48 -4.83 -7.67
N VAL A 120 -9.17 -5.91 -8.39
CA VAL A 120 -10.19 -6.65 -9.14
C VAL A 120 -11.23 -7.27 -8.22
N ALA A 121 -10.81 -7.85 -7.08
CA ALA A 121 -11.73 -8.43 -6.10
C ALA A 121 -12.65 -7.38 -5.45
N LEU A 122 -12.20 -6.13 -5.31
CA LEU A 122 -13.03 -5.00 -4.86
C LEU A 122 -14.02 -4.56 -5.96
N MET A 123 -13.57 -4.41 -7.20
CA MET A 123 -14.44 -4.08 -8.34
C MET A 123 -15.51 -5.15 -8.58
N GLU A 124 -15.17 -6.43 -8.39
CA GLU A 124 -16.12 -7.55 -8.44
C GLU A 124 -17.03 -7.63 -7.21
N LYS A 125 -16.80 -6.82 -6.16
CA LYS A 125 -17.51 -6.85 -4.86
C LYS A 125 -17.38 -8.19 -4.12
N ARG A 126 -16.25 -8.89 -4.33
CA ARG A 126 -16.01 -10.26 -3.84
C ARG A 126 -14.83 -10.40 -2.88
N LEU A 127 -14.16 -9.30 -2.51
CA LEU A 127 -12.99 -9.36 -1.63
C LEU A 127 -13.24 -10.16 -0.33
N SER A 128 -14.38 -9.93 0.34
CA SER A 128 -14.75 -10.67 1.55
C SER A 128 -14.96 -12.17 1.30
N GLU A 129 -15.56 -12.56 0.16
CA GLU A 129 -15.74 -13.96 -0.26
C GLU A 129 -14.39 -14.67 -0.44
N TYR A 130 -13.43 -14.03 -1.10
CA TYR A 130 -12.08 -14.59 -1.27
C TYR A 130 -11.41 -14.80 0.08
N ILE A 131 -11.41 -13.80 0.97
CA ILE A 131 -10.78 -13.92 2.29
C ILE A 131 -11.46 -15.00 3.13
N ALA A 132 -12.81 -15.04 3.15
CA ALA A 132 -13.56 -16.06 3.85
C ALA A 132 -13.23 -17.47 3.35
N THR A 133 -13.15 -17.65 2.02
CA THR A 133 -12.82 -18.93 1.40
C THR A 133 -11.39 -19.35 1.72
N ALA A 134 -10.44 -18.42 1.64
CA ALA A 134 -9.04 -18.70 1.96
C ALA A 134 -8.88 -19.19 3.41
N LEU A 135 -9.58 -18.57 4.36
CA LEU A 135 -9.55 -18.94 5.78
C LEU A 135 -10.17 -20.31 6.08
N ARG A 136 -11.06 -20.84 5.21
CA ARG A 136 -11.60 -22.19 5.35
C ARG A 136 -10.56 -23.27 5.03
N ASP A 137 -9.60 -22.99 4.16
CA ASP A 137 -8.48 -23.90 3.89
C ASP A 137 -7.35 -23.75 4.93
N SER A 138 -7.65 -24.15 6.17
CA SER A 138 -6.72 -24.06 7.30
C SER A 138 -5.38 -24.75 7.04
N ARG A 139 -5.36 -25.80 6.22
CA ARG A 139 -4.13 -26.51 5.85
C ARG A 139 -3.23 -25.59 5.02
N THR A 140 -3.78 -24.93 4.02
CA THR A 140 -3.04 -23.97 3.19
C THR A 140 -2.64 -22.74 3.99
N THR A 141 -3.53 -22.16 4.81
CA THR A 141 -3.19 -21.01 5.67
C THR A 141 -2.00 -21.32 6.59
N LYS A 142 -1.99 -22.48 7.27
CA LYS A 142 -0.87 -22.89 8.14
C LYS A 142 0.46 -23.10 7.40
N ARG A 143 0.43 -23.42 6.11
CA ARG A 143 1.64 -23.53 5.28
C ARG A 143 2.28 -22.17 5.03
N PHE A 144 1.48 -21.12 4.85
CA PHE A 144 1.96 -19.78 4.49
C PHE A 144 2.18 -18.84 5.67
N TYR A 145 1.54 -19.06 6.82
CA TYR A 145 1.66 -18.15 7.97
C TYR A 145 2.37 -18.80 9.17
N ALA A 146 3.17 -18.00 9.88
CA ALA A 146 3.80 -18.40 11.13
C ALA A 146 2.84 -18.24 12.32
N GLU A 147 3.14 -18.94 13.42
CA GLU A 147 2.34 -18.85 14.64
C GLU A 147 2.21 -17.39 15.11
N GLY A 148 0.99 -17.04 15.54
CA GLY A 148 0.63 -15.69 15.96
C GLY A 148 0.25 -14.74 14.81
N ALA A 149 0.21 -15.21 13.56
CA ALA A 149 -0.31 -14.44 12.44
C ALA A 149 -1.80 -14.10 12.60
N ILE A 150 -2.24 -12.94 12.10
CA ILE A 150 -3.65 -12.54 12.09
C ILE A 150 -4.50 -13.61 11.39
N MET A 151 -4.04 -14.09 10.23
CA MET A 151 -4.73 -15.09 9.40
C MET A 151 -4.91 -16.47 10.05
N LEU A 152 -4.25 -16.74 11.18
CA LEU A 152 -4.37 -18.00 11.93
C LEU A 152 -5.18 -17.87 13.22
N ARG A 153 -5.83 -16.74 13.45
CA ARG A 153 -6.56 -16.46 14.69
C ARG A 153 -8.01 -16.02 14.41
N GLU A 154 -8.81 -15.94 15.48
CA GLU A 154 -10.20 -15.47 15.45
C GLU A 154 -10.32 -14.03 14.92
N GLU A 155 -9.27 -13.22 15.10
CA GLU A 155 -9.12 -11.90 14.49
C GLU A 155 -9.39 -11.89 12.97
N ALA A 156 -9.09 -12.97 12.24
CA ALA A 156 -9.32 -13.05 10.79
C ALA A 156 -10.83 -13.09 10.43
N THR A 157 -11.67 -13.62 11.33
CA THR A 157 -13.13 -13.59 11.15
C THR A 157 -13.65 -12.16 11.30
N VAL A 158 -13.10 -11.39 12.23
CA VAL A 158 -13.42 -9.96 12.38
C VAL A 158 -13.02 -9.18 11.13
N LEU A 159 -11.82 -9.44 10.58
CA LEU A 159 -11.39 -8.89 9.29
C LEU A 159 -12.42 -9.15 8.19
N THR A 160 -12.83 -10.41 8.03
CA THR A 160 -13.82 -10.79 7.02
C THR A 160 -15.13 -10.01 7.18
N GLY A 161 -15.63 -9.87 8.42
CA GLY A 161 -16.82 -9.08 8.74
C GLY A 161 -16.70 -7.60 8.35
N MET A 162 -15.53 -6.99 8.58
CA MET A 162 -15.26 -5.61 8.17
C MET A 162 -15.29 -5.47 6.64
N LEU A 163 -14.73 -6.44 5.91
CA LEU A 163 -14.65 -6.39 4.45
C LEU A 163 -16.00 -6.57 3.74
N ILE A 164 -17.03 -7.11 4.41
CA ILE A 164 -18.37 -7.29 3.81
C ILE A 164 -18.98 -5.94 3.40
N GLY A 165 -18.82 -4.91 4.24
CA GLY A 165 -19.40 -3.59 3.98
C GLY A 165 -18.90 -2.96 2.68
N LEU A 166 -17.67 -3.26 2.27
CA LEU A 166 -17.07 -2.72 1.04
C LEU A 166 -17.81 -3.15 -0.23
N GLY A 167 -18.65 -4.19 -0.20
CA GLY A 167 -19.50 -4.57 -1.33
C GLY A 167 -20.57 -3.52 -1.68
N ALA A 168 -20.87 -2.58 -0.78
CA ALA A 168 -21.78 -1.47 -1.05
C ALA A 168 -21.12 -0.35 -1.88
N ILE A 169 -19.78 -0.33 -1.97
CA ILE A 169 -19.03 0.71 -2.64
C ILE A 169 -18.79 0.31 -4.09
N ASP A 170 -18.93 1.26 -5.00
CA ASP A 170 -18.50 1.10 -6.39
C ASP A 170 -17.05 1.54 -6.53
N PHE A 171 -16.21 0.64 -7.04
CA PHE A 171 -14.79 0.88 -7.28
C PHE A 171 -14.48 0.88 -8.78
N SER A 172 -13.57 1.76 -9.21
CA SER A 172 -13.13 1.87 -10.60
C SER A 172 -11.61 2.05 -10.66
N PHE A 173 -10.88 0.94 -10.86
CA PHE A 173 -9.41 0.95 -10.83
C PHE A 173 -8.80 0.76 -12.21
N CYS A 174 -7.64 1.39 -12.40
CA CYS A 174 -6.80 1.20 -13.57
C CYS A 174 -5.69 0.20 -13.25
N LEU A 175 -5.70 -0.98 -13.89
CA LEU A 175 -4.66 -1.98 -13.69
C LEU A 175 -3.35 -1.66 -14.46
N LYS A 176 -2.88 -0.42 -14.39
CA LYS A 176 -1.68 0.10 -15.06
C LYS A 176 -0.95 1.08 -14.13
N GLY A 177 0.36 1.20 -14.30
CA GLY A 177 1.18 2.21 -13.62
C GLY A 177 1.83 1.75 -12.32
N GLU A 178 2.40 2.71 -11.58
CA GLU A 178 3.25 2.47 -10.40
C GLU A 178 2.48 1.95 -9.18
N ALA A 179 1.16 2.13 -9.13
CA ALA A 179 0.30 1.65 -8.03
C ALA A 179 0.34 0.12 -7.86
N LEU A 180 0.74 -0.61 -8.91
CA LEU A 180 0.92 -2.05 -8.91
C LEU A 180 2.37 -2.47 -8.72
N ASP A 181 3.35 -1.56 -8.67
CA ASP A 181 4.76 -1.94 -8.58
C ASP A 181 5.00 -2.75 -7.29
N GLY A 182 5.58 -3.94 -7.46
CA GLY A 182 5.94 -4.82 -6.35
C GLY A 182 7.26 -4.44 -5.68
N LYS A 183 7.98 -3.41 -6.15
CA LYS A 183 9.29 -3.01 -5.63
C LYS A 183 9.21 -2.31 -4.27
N SER A 184 8.20 -1.48 -4.03
CA SER A 184 8.04 -0.73 -2.78
C SER A 184 7.11 -1.45 -1.80
N PRO A 185 7.44 -1.49 -0.49
CA PRO A 185 6.51 -1.97 0.52
C PRO A 185 5.34 -1.00 0.67
N ALA A 186 4.15 -1.52 1.00
CA ALA A 186 3.03 -0.67 1.37
C ALA A 186 3.36 0.16 2.62
N VAL A 187 2.98 1.43 2.63
CA VAL A 187 3.14 2.34 3.77
C VAL A 187 1.76 2.75 4.27
N ILE A 188 1.51 2.54 5.56
CA ILE A 188 0.26 2.95 6.20
C ILE A 188 0.45 4.38 6.70
N ASP A 189 -0.45 5.27 6.29
CA ASP A 189 -0.60 6.57 6.93
C ASP A 189 -1.50 6.44 8.16
N TYR A 190 -0.91 6.60 9.34
CA TYR A 190 -1.64 6.54 10.60
C TYR A 190 -2.31 7.86 10.96
N THR A 191 -1.95 8.97 10.30
CA THR A 191 -2.38 10.32 10.65
C THR A 191 -3.91 10.45 10.78
N PRO A 192 -4.74 9.90 9.86
CA PRO A 192 -6.20 9.98 9.99
C PRO A 192 -6.78 9.23 11.20
N TYR A 193 -6.06 8.25 11.74
CA TYR A 193 -6.52 7.38 12.84
C TYR A 193 -5.97 7.80 14.20
N LEU A 194 -4.97 8.67 14.22
CA LEU A 194 -4.57 9.34 15.44
C LEU A 194 -5.72 10.28 15.80
N LYS A 195 -6.40 10.01 16.92
CA LYS A 195 -7.51 10.84 17.40
C LYS A 195 -7.03 12.28 17.61
N PHE A 196 -7.15 13.09 16.58
CA PHE A 196 -6.98 14.52 16.67
C PHE A 196 -8.30 15.08 17.18
N THR A 197 -8.35 15.45 18.46
CA THR A 197 -9.46 16.22 18.99
C THR A 197 -9.34 17.68 18.50
N GLN A 198 -9.44 17.90 17.19
CA GLN A 198 -9.99 19.15 16.65
C GLN A 198 -11.36 18.80 16.05
N SER A 199 -12.35 18.54 16.90
CA SER A 199 -13.72 18.90 16.51
C SER A 199 -13.97 20.27 17.13
N TYR A 200 -13.79 21.33 16.34
CA TYR A 200 -14.38 22.64 16.69
C TYR A 200 -15.91 22.63 16.55
N ASP A 201 -16.51 21.54 16.05
CA ASP A 201 -17.96 21.40 15.77
C ASP A 201 -18.83 20.88 16.93
N TYR A 202 -18.42 21.10 18.18
CA TYR A 202 -19.32 20.91 19.35
C TYR A 202 -19.36 22.18 20.22
N LEU A 203 -19.37 23.35 19.57
CA LEU A 203 -19.71 24.62 20.21
C LEU A 203 -21.17 25.05 19.96
N SER A 204 -21.99 24.21 19.31
CA SER A 204 -23.44 24.39 19.29
C SER A 204 -24.06 23.43 20.29
N ASP A 205 -24.08 23.81 21.57
CA ASP A 205 -24.99 23.20 22.54
C ASP A 205 -26.41 23.55 22.06
N ASP A 206 -27.08 22.59 21.42
CA ASP A 206 -28.52 22.58 21.14
C ASP A 206 -29.34 22.40 22.44
N ASP A 207 -29.14 23.27 23.44
CA ASP A 207 -29.88 23.17 24.72
C ASP A 207 -30.44 24.50 25.25
N ASP A 208 -30.62 25.50 24.39
CA ASP A 208 -31.37 26.74 24.70
C ASP A 208 -32.83 26.72 24.21
N GLN A 209 -33.40 25.54 23.89
CA GLN A 209 -34.80 25.42 23.43
C GLN A 209 -35.79 24.98 24.53
N GLN A 210 -35.60 25.41 25.78
CA GLN A 210 -36.66 25.38 26.79
C GLN A 210 -36.76 26.70 27.55
N SER A 211 -37.28 27.72 26.86
CA SER A 211 -37.90 28.89 27.47
C SER A 211 -39.13 29.25 26.63
N VAL A 212 -40.12 28.37 26.64
CA VAL A 212 -41.48 28.65 26.13
C VAL A 212 -42.31 29.31 27.23
N ASP A 213 -41.96 30.53 27.59
CA ASP A 213 -42.85 31.38 28.38
C ASP A 213 -43.43 32.48 27.48
N SER A 214 -44.64 32.24 26.98
CA SER A 214 -45.71 33.25 26.84
C SER A 214 -46.98 32.66 26.20
N SER A 215 -47.97 32.26 27.00
CA SER A 215 -49.36 32.69 26.80
C SER A 215 -50.30 32.19 27.91
N ALA A 216 -51.18 33.09 28.32
CA ALA A 216 -52.07 33.06 29.47
C ALA A 216 -53.17 31.98 29.44
N SER A 217 -53.57 31.46 30.61
CA SER A 217 -54.91 31.70 31.20
C SER A 217 -55.16 30.86 32.47
N ASP A 218 -55.55 31.58 33.51
CA ASP A 218 -56.48 31.34 34.63
C ASP A 218 -56.59 30.01 35.43
N ASP A 219 -56.71 30.26 36.75
CA ASP A 219 -57.45 29.55 37.81
C ASP A 219 -56.76 28.54 38.78
N SER A 220 -56.84 28.93 40.07
CA SER A 220 -56.83 28.17 41.34
C SER A 220 -55.52 27.67 42.04
N VAL A 221 -55.04 28.50 42.98
CA VAL A 221 -54.62 28.27 44.41
C VAL A 221 -53.57 27.17 44.80
N PRO A 222 -52.69 27.43 45.81
CA PRO A 222 -51.37 26.80 45.94
C PRO A 222 -51.22 25.81 47.12
N GLU A 223 -50.49 24.71 46.93
CA GLU A 223 -50.01 23.85 48.02
C GLU A 223 -48.61 23.28 47.73
N HIS A 224 -47.61 23.87 48.40
CA HIS A 224 -46.36 23.34 49.02
C HIS A 224 -45.72 21.99 48.58
N PRO A 225 -44.45 21.68 48.98
CA PRO A 225 -43.24 22.50 49.17
C PRO A 225 -41.93 21.80 48.70
N TYR A 226 -40.85 22.57 48.52
CA TYR A 226 -39.44 22.11 48.34
C TYR A 226 -39.15 21.15 47.17
N ILE A 227 -38.78 21.72 46.02
CA ILE A 227 -37.78 21.11 45.14
C ILE A 227 -36.41 21.57 45.68
N PRO A 228 -35.53 20.67 46.14
CA PRO A 228 -34.13 21.03 46.34
C PRO A 228 -33.59 21.53 45.00
N LEU A 229 -33.18 22.80 44.93
CA LEU A 229 -32.23 23.23 43.91
C LEU A 229 -31.01 22.32 44.07
N VAL A 230 -30.93 21.25 43.28
CA VAL A 230 -29.64 20.67 42.94
C VAL A 230 -28.94 21.79 42.19
N THR A 231 -28.03 22.44 42.90
CA THR A 231 -27.41 23.68 42.47
C THR A 231 -26.68 23.43 41.15
N ASP A 232 -26.79 24.41 40.25
CA ASP A 232 -26.06 24.50 38.99
C ASP A 232 -24.54 24.24 39.15
N GLU A 233 -24.01 24.38 40.38
CA GLU A 233 -22.66 23.99 40.81
C GLU A 233 -22.26 22.52 40.54
N GLU A 234 -23.13 21.53 40.73
CA GLU A 234 -22.77 20.12 40.45
C GLU A 234 -22.65 19.85 38.95
N SER A 235 -23.44 20.56 38.14
CA SER A 235 -23.38 20.55 36.68
C SER A 235 -22.06 21.15 36.20
N TRP A 236 -21.69 22.32 36.71
CA TRP A 236 -20.41 22.97 36.39
C TRP A 236 -19.19 22.20 36.90
N SER A 237 -19.23 21.62 38.11
CA SER A 237 -18.16 20.75 38.63
C SER A 237 -17.93 19.55 37.72
N THR A 238 -19.01 18.93 37.23
CA THR A 238 -18.93 17.79 36.31
C THR A 238 -18.42 18.20 34.94
N LYS A 239 -18.88 19.35 34.40
CA LYS A 239 -18.37 19.94 33.15
C LYS A 239 -16.87 20.26 33.26
N CYS A 240 -16.43 20.88 34.35
CA CYS A 240 -15.02 21.17 34.63
C CYS A 240 -14.18 19.89 34.72
N ARG A 241 -14.62 18.85 35.44
CA ARG A 241 -13.90 17.57 35.50
C ARG A 241 -13.80 16.89 34.12
N LYS A 242 -14.87 16.93 33.32
CA LYS A 242 -14.86 16.42 31.94
C LYS A 242 -13.86 17.20 31.07
N MET A 243 -13.85 18.53 31.18
CA MET A 243 -12.88 19.38 30.47
C MET A 243 -11.44 19.10 30.91
N GLU A 244 -11.18 18.96 32.21
CA GLU A 244 -9.86 18.64 32.75
C GLU A 244 -9.35 17.27 32.26
N GLN A 245 -10.22 16.26 32.24
CA GLN A 245 -9.89 14.94 31.67
C GLN A 245 -9.58 15.04 30.17
N ARG A 246 -10.37 15.81 29.42
CA ARG A 246 -10.10 16.08 27.99
C ARG A 246 -8.75 16.76 27.81
N PHE A 247 -8.45 17.81 28.58
CA PHE A 247 -7.15 18.50 28.54
C PHE A 247 -5.98 17.55 28.82
N LYS A 248 -6.11 16.67 29.82
CA LYS A 248 -5.09 15.66 30.13
C LYS A 248 -4.82 14.71 28.96
N ILE A 249 -5.87 14.27 28.27
CA ILE A 249 -5.73 13.43 27.07
C ILE A 249 -5.04 14.21 25.95
N VAL A 250 -5.50 15.44 25.67
CA VAL A 250 -4.92 16.30 24.63
C VAL A 250 -3.44 16.59 24.90
N ASN A 251 -3.08 16.88 26.15
CA ASN A 251 -1.70 17.17 26.52
C ASN A 251 -0.80 15.93 26.37
N ALA A 252 -1.28 14.75 26.73
CA ALA A 252 -0.56 13.50 26.49
C ALA A 252 -0.40 13.21 24.98
N GLN A 253 -1.44 13.48 24.18
CA GLN A 253 -1.39 13.35 22.72
C GLN A 253 -0.40 14.32 22.08
N LYS A 254 -0.40 15.58 22.54
CA LYS A 254 0.59 16.59 22.12
C LYS A 254 2.01 16.07 22.35
N GLY A 255 2.32 15.60 23.57
CA GLY A 255 3.66 15.08 23.88
C GLY A 255 4.03 13.86 23.02
N TYR A 256 3.08 12.97 22.74
CA TYR A 256 3.31 11.84 21.82
C TYR A 256 3.65 12.32 20.39
N LEU A 257 2.93 13.32 19.88
CA LEU A 257 3.17 13.87 18.55
C LEU A 257 4.51 14.60 18.47
N GLU A 258 4.88 15.36 19.49
CA GLU A 258 6.19 16.03 19.57
C GLU A 258 7.33 14.99 19.52
N GLU A 259 7.22 13.89 20.27
CA GLU A 259 8.19 12.79 20.21
C GLU A 259 8.17 12.07 18.86
N LEU A 260 7.00 11.89 18.25
CA LEU A 260 6.88 11.27 16.93
C LEU A 260 7.56 12.14 15.85
N VAL A 261 7.37 13.46 15.90
CA VAL A 261 8.05 14.41 15.01
C VAL A 261 9.55 14.33 15.23
N ARG A 262 10.01 14.39 16.49
CA ARG A 262 11.43 14.30 16.84
C ARG A 262 12.06 12.98 16.35
N LEU A 263 11.34 11.87 16.46
CA LEU A 263 11.76 10.57 15.94
C LEU A 263 11.86 10.59 14.42
N ARG A 264 10.87 11.15 13.72
CA ARG A 264 10.85 11.24 12.26
C ARG A 264 11.96 12.14 11.74
N GLU A 265 12.20 13.29 12.38
CA GLU A 265 13.33 14.17 12.07
C GLU A 265 14.68 13.46 12.27
N SER A 266 14.82 12.68 13.35
CA SER A 266 16.03 11.88 13.57
C SER A 266 16.20 10.78 12.52
N GLN A 267 15.13 10.10 12.12
CA GLN A 267 15.18 9.08 11.07
C GLN A 267 15.52 9.69 9.70
N LEU A 268 14.94 10.85 9.40
CA LEU A 268 15.23 11.61 8.19
C LEU A 268 16.71 11.98 8.16
N LYS A 269 17.24 12.57 9.24
CA LYS A 269 18.66 12.94 9.36
C LYS A 269 19.58 11.73 9.18
N ASN A 270 19.27 10.59 9.80
CA ASN A 270 20.07 9.37 9.64
C ASN A 270 20.05 8.88 8.18
N THR A 271 18.88 8.88 7.56
CA THR A 271 18.72 8.47 6.15
C THR A 271 19.46 9.42 5.21
N GLU A 272 19.40 10.73 5.46
CA GLU A 272 20.17 11.73 4.71
C GLU A 272 21.68 11.52 4.83
N THR A 273 22.18 11.21 6.04
CA THR A 273 23.62 10.92 6.23
C THR A 273 24.05 9.65 5.50
N GLU A 274 23.23 8.61 5.52
CA GLU A 274 23.52 7.36 4.80
C GLU A 274 23.46 7.57 3.28
N ASN A 275 22.49 8.35 2.80
CA ASN A 275 22.37 8.69 1.39
C ASN A 275 23.60 9.48 0.91
N LYS A 276 24.09 10.45 1.70
CA LYS A 276 25.35 11.16 1.43
C LYS A 276 26.55 10.21 1.38
N ARG A 277 26.64 9.25 2.32
CA ARG A 277 27.70 8.24 2.35
C ARG A 277 27.68 7.34 1.11
N LEU A 278 26.50 6.86 0.73
CA LEU A 278 26.31 6.01 -0.45
C LEU A 278 26.61 6.76 -1.75
N LYS A 279 26.21 8.03 -1.86
CA LYS A 279 26.58 8.88 -3.01
C LYS A 279 28.09 9.05 -3.14
N ALA A 280 28.78 9.38 -2.03
CA ALA A 280 30.24 9.48 -2.04
C ALA A 280 30.91 8.16 -2.45
N ARG A 281 30.38 7.01 -1.98
CA ARG A 281 30.90 5.69 -2.36
C ARG A 281 30.66 5.37 -3.84
N LEU A 282 29.52 5.81 -4.39
CA LEU A 282 29.21 5.65 -5.81
C LEU A 282 30.20 6.46 -6.67
N GLU A 283 30.46 7.71 -6.31
CA GLU A 283 31.42 8.59 -6.98
C GLU A 283 32.84 8.01 -6.94
N GLU A 284 33.27 7.48 -5.79
CA GLU A 284 34.56 6.81 -5.62
C GLU A 284 34.69 5.60 -6.55
N LEU A 285 33.69 4.71 -6.56
CA LEU A 285 33.68 3.53 -7.44
C LEU A 285 33.63 3.90 -8.92
N GLN A 286 32.89 4.96 -9.29
CA GLN A 286 32.86 5.47 -10.65
C GLN A 286 34.22 6.01 -11.09
N THR A 287 34.90 6.75 -10.21
CA THR A 287 36.25 7.27 -10.47
C THR A 287 37.26 6.14 -10.62
N GLN A 288 37.19 5.13 -9.73
CA GLN A 288 38.04 3.95 -9.81
C GLN A 288 37.80 3.18 -11.12
N SER A 289 36.54 2.93 -11.48
CA SER A 289 36.19 2.25 -12.74
C SER A 289 36.69 3.01 -13.98
N GLN A 290 36.60 4.34 -13.99
CA GLN A 290 37.15 5.16 -15.08
C GLN A 290 38.68 5.13 -15.13
N GLN A 291 39.35 5.01 -13.98
CA GLN A 291 40.80 4.88 -13.92
C GLN A 291 41.24 3.50 -14.44
N GLU A 292 40.61 2.42 -13.98
CA GLU A 292 40.87 1.05 -14.46
C GLU A 292 40.62 0.94 -15.97
N LYS A 293 39.54 1.57 -16.47
CA LYS A 293 39.28 1.65 -17.92
C LYS A 293 40.43 2.33 -18.68
N ARG A 294 40.92 3.47 -18.19
CA ARG A 294 42.03 4.20 -18.84
C ARG A 294 43.34 3.40 -18.81
N GLU A 295 43.62 2.70 -17.73
CA GLU A 295 44.79 1.82 -17.63
C GLU A 295 44.71 0.65 -18.61
N LEU A 296 43.54 0.01 -18.74
CA LEU A 296 43.32 -1.03 -19.73
C LEU A 296 43.44 -0.51 -21.16
N GLU A 297 42.90 0.66 -21.46
CA GLU A 297 43.05 1.32 -22.77
C GLU A 297 44.53 1.61 -23.09
N ALA A 298 45.31 2.06 -22.11
CA ALA A 298 46.75 2.30 -22.29
C ALA A 298 47.53 1.00 -22.56
N ILE A 299 47.24 -0.08 -21.80
CA ILE A 299 47.85 -1.40 -22.03
C ILE A 299 47.51 -1.94 -23.42
N VAL A 300 46.26 -1.77 -23.88
CA VAL A 300 45.85 -2.18 -25.23
C VAL A 300 46.65 -1.44 -26.29
N LEU A 301 46.87 -0.12 -26.14
CA LEU A 301 47.67 0.66 -27.08
C LEU A 301 49.15 0.20 -27.10
N GLU A 302 49.75 -0.05 -25.94
CA GLU A 302 51.14 -0.54 -25.85
C GLU A 302 51.28 -1.93 -26.50
N LEU A 303 50.33 -2.84 -26.25
CA LEU A 303 50.32 -4.16 -26.88
C LEU A 303 50.12 -4.08 -28.40
N GLN A 304 49.30 -3.14 -28.89
CA GLN A 304 49.13 -2.88 -30.32
C GLN A 304 50.42 -2.37 -30.97
N GLU A 305 51.16 -1.49 -30.30
CA GLU A 305 52.46 -1.00 -30.77
C GLU A 305 53.50 -2.14 -30.84
N GLN A 306 53.61 -2.94 -29.77
CA GLN A 306 54.51 -4.10 -29.74
C GLN A 306 54.18 -5.09 -30.86
N LEU A 307 52.89 -5.40 -31.07
CA LEU A 307 52.46 -6.28 -32.15
C LEU A 307 52.81 -5.71 -33.53
N THR A 308 52.63 -4.40 -33.73
CA THR A 308 52.97 -3.72 -34.99
C THR A 308 54.47 -3.76 -35.26
N SER A 309 55.30 -3.63 -34.22
CA SER A 309 56.77 -3.71 -34.32
C SER A 309 57.29 -5.12 -34.66
N LEU A 310 56.53 -6.16 -34.30
CA LEU A 310 56.87 -7.57 -34.51
C LEU A 310 56.41 -8.11 -35.87
N ILE A 311 55.57 -7.38 -36.62
CA ILE A 311 55.21 -7.73 -37.99
C ILE A 311 56.36 -7.27 -38.90
N PRO A 312 57.12 -8.17 -39.53
CA PRO A 312 58.15 -7.77 -40.48
C PRO A 312 57.50 -7.07 -41.67
N CYS A 313 57.96 -5.86 -42.00
CA CYS A 313 57.65 -5.21 -43.26
C CYS A 313 58.32 -5.93 -44.43
N ASP A 314 57.85 -7.12 -44.78
CA ASP A 314 58.01 -7.64 -46.14
C ASP A 314 56.88 -7.08 -46.99
N SER A 315 57.14 -5.87 -47.48
CA SER A 315 56.41 -5.28 -48.61
C SER A 315 56.54 -6.21 -49.80
N ASN A 316 55.54 -7.08 -50.03
CA ASN A 316 54.84 -7.24 -51.33
C ASN A 316 53.96 -8.49 -51.49
N HIS A 317 53.79 -9.37 -50.49
CA HIS A 317 52.98 -10.59 -50.71
C HIS A 317 51.77 -10.82 -49.79
N LEU A 318 51.57 -10.04 -48.72
CA LEU A 318 50.46 -10.25 -47.77
C LEU A 318 49.28 -9.27 -47.90
N ALA A 319 49.32 -8.33 -48.84
CA ALA A 319 48.29 -7.30 -49.00
C ALA A 319 46.99 -7.77 -49.71
N LYS A 320 46.84 -9.07 -50.03
CA LYS A 320 45.68 -9.53 -50.83
C LYS A 320 44.67 -10.43 -50.14
N ASN A 321 44.86 -10.93 -48.91
CA ASN A 321 43.89 -11.90 -48.34
C ASN A 321 43.65 -11.86 -46.82
N LEU A 322 44.05 -10.83 -46.08
CA LEU A 322 43.59 -10.66 -44.70
C LEU A 322 42.93 -9.30 -44.51
N SER A 323 41.64 -9.23 -44.83
CA SER A 323 40.72 -8.24 -44.28
C SER A 323 40.48 -8.57 -42.80
N ILE A 324 41.43 -8.15 -41.95
CA ILE A 324 41.21 -8.09 -40.50
C ILE A 324 40.19 -6.96 -40.28
N PRO A 325 38.98 -7.23 -39.75
CA PRO A 325 38.04 -6.17 -39.44
C PRO A 325 38.65 -5.34 -38.30
N LEU A 326 38.81 -4.02 -38.51
CA LEU A 326 39.09 -3.11 -37.40
C LEU A 326 38.00 -3.29 -36.34
N ILE A 327 38.38 -3.85 -35.19
CA ILE A 327 37.49 -4.03 -34.03
C ILE A 327 37.31 -2.72 -33.26
N ASN A 328 37.00 -1.63 -33.97
CA ASN A 328 36.67 -0.33 -33.39
C ASN A 328 35.15 -0.10 -33.29
N GLN A 329 34.37 -1.16 -33.08
CA GLN A 329 32.94 -1.05 -32.79
C GLN A 329 32.61 -1.75 -31.48
N TRP A 330 33.17 -1.22 -30.39
CA TRP A 330 32.46 -1.27 -29.11
C TRP A 330 31.59 -0.01 -29.04
N PRO A 331 30.29 -0.09 -28.71
CA PRO A 331 29.48 1.10 -28.55
C PRO A 331 30.09 1.95 -27.44
N THR A 332 30.54 3.16 -27.79
CA THR A 332 30.93 4.17 -26.82
C THR A 332 29.68 4.49 -25.99
N LEU A 333 29.65 4.01 -24.73
CA LEU A 333 28.68 4.49 -23.76
C LEU A 333 29.04 5.94 -23.45
N GLU A 334 28.20 6.86 -23.92
CA GLU A 334 28.25 8.27 -23.54
C GLU A 334 28.10 8.44 -22.03
N PRO A 335 28.54 9.58 -21.45
CA PRO A 335 28.32 9.88 -20.04
C PRO A 335 26.81 9.88 -19.77
N PHE A 336 26.41 9.15 -18.73
CA PHE A 336 25.04 9.12 -18.22
C PHE A 336 24.58 10.55 -17.88
N ASP A 337 23.74 11.13 -18.73
CA ASP A 337 22.93 12.29 -18.39
C ASP A 337 21.55 11.80 -17.93
N SER A 338 21.17 12.20 -16.72
CA SER A 338 20.01 11.66 -15.98
C SER A 338 18.72 12.43 -16.30
N GLN A 339 18.48 12.70 -17.58
CA GLN A 339 17.21 13.25 -18.06
C GLN A 339 17.10 12.96 -19.57
N GLU A 340 16.07 12.22 -19.96
CA GLU A 340 15.76 11.85 -21.36
C GLU A 340 16.47 10.62 -21.95
N ASP A 341 16.10 9.39 -21.54
CA ASP A 341 15.70 8.33 -22.48
C ASP A 341 15.36 6.99 -21.80
N VAL A 342 14.05 6.74 -21.60
CA VAL A 342 13.51 5.42 -21.19
C VAL A 342 12.98 4.65 -22.43
N LYS A 343 13.37 5.04 -23.65
CA LYS A 343 12.74 4.53 -24.89
C LYS A 343 13.57 3.65 -25.81
N LEU A 344 14.84 3.33 -25.50
CA LEU A 344 15.69 2.58 -26.45
C LEU A 344 15.89 1.08 -26.18
N PHE A 345 15.40 0.51 -25.07
CA PHE A 345 15.36 -0.95 -24.87
C PHE A 345 14.01 -1.57 -25.32
N ARG A 346 13.66 -1.42 -26.60
CA ARG A 346 12.56 -2.24 -27.20
C ARG A 346 12.72 -2.58 -28.69
N ARG A 347 13.88 -2.36 -29.31
CA ARG A 347 14.01 -2.43 -30.78
C ARG A 347 14.69 -3.66 -31.38
N PHE A 348 14.88 -4.74 -30.63
CA PHE A 348 15.28 -6.03 -31.22
C PHE A 348 14.43 -7.18 -30.67
N ALA A 349 13.15 -7.21 -31.06
CA ALA A 349 12.35 -8.43 -31.20
C ALA A 349 10.99 -8.09 -31.83
N THR A 350 10.99 -7.68 -33.11
CA THR A 350 9.79 -7.79 -33.95
C THR A 350 10.18 -8.47 -35.24
N GLY A 351 9.89 -9.77 -35.31
CA GLY A 351 9.72 -10.52 -36.54
C GLY A 351 8.37 -11.23 -36.45
N SER A 352 7.46 -10.86 -37.36
CA SER A 352 6.13 -11.43 -37.61
C SER A 352 4.95 -10.89 -36.76
N MET A 353 4.41 -9.75 -37.20
CA MET A 353 2.97 -9.46 -37.09
C MET A 353 2.28 -9.91 -38.37
N ALA A 354 1.48 -10.97 -38.27
CA ALA A 354 0.29 -11.15 -39.09
C ALA A 354 -0.67 -12.12 -38.39
N THR A 355 -1.94 -11.74 -38.33
CA THR A 355 -3.12 -12.47 -37.83
C THR A 355 -3.35 -12.50 -36.31
N LEU A 356 -4.27 -11.64 -35.86
CA LEU A 356 -5.49 -11.99 -35.09
C LEU A 356 -6.04 -10.75 -34.37
N SER A 357 -6.67 -9.87 -35.15
CA SER A 357 -7.70 -8.96 -34.65
C SER A 357 -8.98 -9.77 -34.51
N HIS A 358 -9.35 -10.19 -33.29
CA HIS A 358 -10.70 -10.57 -32.83
C HIS A 358 -10.60 -11.10 -31.39
N CYS A 359 -10.59 -10.21 -30.39
CA CYS A 359 -11.04 -10.49 -28.99
C CYS A 359 -10.80 -9.27 -28.08
N CYS A 360 -11.41 -8.12 -28.37
CA CYS A 360 -11.40 -6.97 -27.46
C CYS A 360 -12.73 -6.20 -27.45
N ASN A 361 -13.86 -6.90 -27.64
CA ASN A 361 -15.20 -6.30 -27.69
C ASN A 361 -16.19 -6.96 -26.69
N TYR A 362 -15.78 -7.23 -25.45
CA TYR A 362 -16.72 -7.76 -24.44
C TYR A 362 -16.59 -7.18 -23.02
N PHE A 363 -15.90 -6.06 -22.81
CA PHE A 363 -15.81 -5.45 -21.47
C PHE A 363 -16.19 -3.96 -21.40
N CYS A 364 -16.97 -3.46 -22.37
CA CYS A 364 -17.54 -2.12 -22.29
C CYS A 364 -18.97 -2.10 -22.85
N SER A 365 -19.91 -2.70 -22.12
CA SER A 365 -21.35 -2.46 -22.29
C SER A 365 -22.10 -3.01 -21.08
N CYS A 366 -22.14 -2.22 -20.01
CA CYS A 366 -23.18 -2.27 -18.99
C CYS A 366 -23.04 -1.04 -18.06
N ASN A 367 -23.28 0.16 -18.59
CA ASN A 367 -23.83 1.27 -17.82
C ASN A 367 -24.18 2.43 -18.76
N ASN A 368 -25.39 2.38 -19.32
CA ASN A 368 -26.17 3.56 -19.70
C ASN A 368 -27.56 3.12 -20.16
N ARG A 369 -28.49 3.04 -19.21
CA ARG A 369 -29.92 3.20 -19.49
C ARG A 369 -30.55 4.01 -18.37
N TYR A 370 -30.33 5.31 -18.41
CA TYR A 370 -31.31 6.31 -17.97
C TYR A 370 -31.01 7.59 -18.75
N VAL A 371 -31.71 7.78 -19.87
CA VAL A 371 -31.92 9.11 -20.44
C VAL A 371 -33.40 9.21 -20.77
N ALA A 372 -34.02 10.21 -20.16
CA ALA A 372 -35.39 10.62 -20.33
C ALA A 372 -35.59 11.45 -21.61
N GLU A 373 -36.86 11.72 -21.89
CA GLU A 373 -37.45 12.73 -22.81
C GLU A 373 -37.81 12.27 -24.24
N PRO A 374 -38.73 12.98 -24.93
CA PRO A 374 -40.07 13.44 -24.50
C PRO A 374 -41.16 13.16 -25.57
N ASN A 375 -42.43 13.38 -25.20
CA ASN A 375 -43.59 13.73 -26.04
C ASN A 375 -43.69 13.19 -27.48
N ASN A 376 -44.62 12.26 -27.71
CA ASN A 376 -45.46 12.33 -28.91
C ASN A 376 -46.80 11.58 -28.73
N ILE A 377 -47.89 12.35 -28.78
CA ILE A 377 -49.27 11.91 -29.01
C ILE A 377 -49.43 11.78 -30.54
N PRO A 378 -50.08 10.74 -31.08
CA PRO A 378 -51.46 10.88 -31.60
C PRO A 378 -52.36 9.69 -31.18
N VAL A 379 -53.59 9.93 -30.71
CA VAL A 379 -54.87 10.00 -31.46
C VAL A 379 -55.30 8.66 -32.10
N CYS A 380 -56.52 8.28 -31.68
CA CYS A 380 -57.40 7.17 -32.00
C CYS A 380 -57.33 6.51 -33.40
N ALA A 381 -57.55 5.19 -33.41
CA ALA A 381 -58.66 4.53 -34.10
C ALA A 381 -59.07 3.27 -33.32
#